data_AF-A0A927WNA6-F1
#
_entry.id   AF-A0A927WNA6-F1
#
_cell.length_a   1.000
_cell.length_b   1.000
_cell.length_c   1.000
_cell.angle_alpha   90.00
_cell.angle_beta   90.00
_cell.angle_gamma   90.00
#
_symmetry.space_group_name_H-M   'P 1'
#
loop_
_entity.id
_entity.type
_entity.pdbx_description
1 polymer ?
#
loop_
_entity_poly.entity_id
_entity_poly.type
_entity_poly.pdbx_seq_one_letter_code
_entity_poly.pdbx_strand_id
1 'polypeptide(L)'
;MFPELFGFLIIAGALLVMVVRVISKRQQGVDTEELRASTEQLKAELTRSADAVIARMGNHIQHLENLLRQADERNVRLETGISEYKRLAGEMEERSAALNRELSEARKMIAELAAYQSVPLVPQQPVMPMTSATPMQRVDAQDFAAVLQNSMNREEPAINAQQATGLAVAMTKRPEELAEVHDSAPQEIPEDEEEKVEPPQKSEPEKAISPNAAKAKALLRSGYSIEDTARETGMGRGAIELLREMNKRDLQ
;
A
#
# COMPACT_ATOMS: atom_id res chain seq x y z
N MET A 1 57.84 -53.32 -55.58
CA MET A 1 56.87 -52.25 -55.28
C MET A 1 56.07 -52.50 -53.99
N PHE A 2 55.70 -53.74 -53.63
CA PHE A 2 55.02 -54.00 -52.35
C PHE A 2 55.80 -53.67 -51.05
N PRO A 3 57.12 -53.94 -50.92
CA PRO A 3 57.82 -53.72 -49.64
C PRO A 3 58.02 -52.24 -49.27
N GLU A 4 58.10 -51.34 -50.26
CA GLU A 4 58.27 -49.90 -50.04
C GLU A 4 56.98 -49.26 -49.49
N LEU A 5 55.81 -49.76 -49.91
CA LEU A 5 54.51 -49.30 -49.43
C LEU A 5 54.27 -49.68 -47.97
N PHE A 6 54.65 -50.91 -47.58
CA PHE A 6 54.57 -51.34 -46.17
C PHE A 6 55.56 -50.57 -45.29
N GLY A 7 56.76 -50.26 -45.79
CA GLY A 7 57.73 -49.41 -45.09
C GLY A 7 57.20 -48.00 -44.84
N PHE A 8 56.62 -47.36 -45.86
CA PHE A 8 56.00 -46.04 -45.72
C PHE A 8 54.81 -46.05 -44.75
N LEU A 9 53.98 -47.09 -44.78
CA LEU A 9 52.83 -47.24 -43.87
C LEU A 9 53.27 -47.37 -42.40
N ILE A 10 54.35 -48.13 -42.14
CA ILE A 10 54.93 -48.26 -40.80
C ILE A 10 55.51 -46.93 -40.31
N ILE A 11 56.24 -46.21 -41.18
CA ILE A 11 56.81 -44.90 -40.84
C ILE A 11 55.70 -43.89 -40.59
N ALA A 12 54.68 -43.82 -41.45
CA ALA A 12 53.52 -42.95 -41.28
C ALA A 12 52.74 -43.28 -39.99
N GLY A 13 52.58 -44.56 -39.67
CA GLY A 13 51.98 -45.02 -38.41
C GLY A 13 52.78 -44.59 -37.18
N ALA A 14 54.10 -44.74 -37.22
CA ALA A 14 54.98 -44.31 -36.13
C ALA A 14 54.95 -42.78 -35.95
N LEU A 15 54.92 -42.02 -37.05
CA LEU A 15 54.81 -40.57 -37.04
C LEU A 15 53.46 -40.12 -36.48
N LEU A 16 52.37 -40.79 -36.84
CA LEU A 16 51.04 -40.52 -36.31
C LEU A 16 50.96 -40.79 -34.80
N VAL A 17 51.49 -41.92 -34.33
CA VAL A 17 51.55 -42.23 -32.89
C VAL A 17 52.44 -41.24 -32.16
N MET A 18 53.56 -40.82 -32.75
CA MET A 18 54.46 -39.81 -32.17
C MET A 18 53.75 -38.45 -32.02
N VAL A 19 53.02 -38.00 -33.03
CA VAL A 19 52.23 -36.76 -32.98
C VAL A 19 51.13 -36.85 -31.92
N VAL A 20 50.35 -37.94 -31.90
CA VAL A 20 49.30 -38.17 -30.89
C VAL A 20 49.88 -38.19 -29.47
N ARG A 21 51.03 -38.82 -29.28
CA ARG A 21 51.71 -38.90 -27.99
C ARG A 21 52.27 -37.55 -27.54
N VAL A 22 52.76 -36.73 -28.46
CA VAL A 22 53.24 -35.36 -28.14
C VAL A 22 52.06 -34.45 -27.75
N ILE A 23 50.91 -34.56 -28.43
CA ILE A 23 49.71 -33.78 -28.10
C ILE A 23 49.11 -34.23 -26.75
N SER A 24 48.94 -35.54 -26.53
CA SER A 24 48.42 -36.06 -25.26
C SER A 24 49.31 -35.72 -24.07
N LYS A 25 50.64 -35.75 -24.22
CA LYS A 25 51.57 -35.42 -23.13
C LYS A 25 51.56 -33.93 -22.76
N ARG A 26 51.10 -33.05 -23.66
CA ARG A 26 50.88 -31.62 -23.39
C ARG A 26 49.54 -31.35 -22.72
N GLN A 27 48.49 -32.12 -23.04
CA GLN A 27 47.14 -31.93 -22.50
C GLN A 27 46.92 -32.62 -21.13
N GLN A 28 47.51 -33.79 -20.91
CA GLN A 28 47.25 -34.60 -19.70
C GLN A 28 47.63 -33.92 -18.37
N GLY A 29 48.62 -33.02 -18.38
CA GLY A 29 49.07 -32.33 -17.16
C GLY A 29 48.39 -30.98 -16.89
N VAL A 30 47.72 -30.39 -17.87
CA VAL A 30 47.15 -29.03 -17.76
C VAL A 30 45.62 -29.11 -17.63
N ASP A 31 44.96 -29.96 -18.43
CA ASP A 31 43.49 -29.94 -18.50
C ASP A 31 42.84 -30.66 -17.30
N THR A 32 43.43 -31.72 -16.75
CA THR A 32 42.72 -32.53 -15.72
C THR A 32 42.67 -31.88 -14.34
N GLU A 33 43.67 -31.06 -14.01
CA GLU A 33 43.75 -30.35 -12.74
C GLU A 33 42.96 -29.03 -12.82
N GLU A 34 43.05 -28.30 -13.94
CA GLU A 34 42.24 -27.11 -14.21
C GLU A 34 40.74 -27.41 -14.31
N LEU A 35 40.35 -28.54 -14.92
CA LEU A 35 38.94 -28.96 -14.97
C LEU A 35 38.39 -29.31 -13.58
N ARG A 36 39.21 -29.94 -12.72
CA ARG A 36 38.84 -30.23 -11.33
C ARG A 36 38.68 -28.94 -10.54
N ALA A 37 39.66 -28.03 -10.64
CA ALA A 37 39.60 -26.72 -10.00
C ALA A 37 38.37 -25.91 -10.47
N SER A 38 38.09 -25.91 -11.78
CA SER A 38 36.90 -25.24 -12.36
C SER A 38 35.58 -25.86 -11.87
N THR A 39 35.54 -27.19 -11.72
CA THR A 39 34.35 -27.89 -11.20
C THR A 39 34.14 -27.59 -9.72
N GLU A 40 35.22 -27.52 -8.93
CA GLU A 40 35.18 -27.12 -7.52
C GLU A 40 34.75 -25.66 -7.35
N GLN A 41 35.26 -24.76 -8.20
CA GLN A 41 34.85 -23.36 -8.23
C GLN A 41 33.38 -23.22 -8.61
N LEU A 42 32.91 -23.91 -9.66
CA LEU A 42 31.50 -23.90 -10.05
C LEU A 42 30.61 -24.43 -8.92
N LYS A 43 31.02 -25.50 -8.22
CA LYS A 43 30.29 -26.03 -7.06
C LYS A 43 30.22 -25.01 -5.93
N ALA A 44 31.31 -24.30 -5.65
CA ALA A 44 31.37 -23.26 -4.64
C ALA A 44 30.46 -22.08 -5.01
N GLU A 45 30.48 -21.63 -6.27
CA GLU A 45 29.61 -20.57 -6.77
C GLU A 45 28.14 -20.97 -6.75
N LEU A 46 27.82 -22.22 -7.12
CA LEU A 46 26.46 -22.73 -7.12
C LEU A 46 25.91 -22.85 -5.69
N THR A 47 26.74 -23.29 -4.74
CA THR A 47 26.38 -23.36 -3.32
C THR A 47 26.16 -21.96 -2.76
N ARG A 48 27.06 -21.02 -3.06
CA ARG A 48 26.93 -19.61 -2.68
C ARG A 48 25.68 -18.96 -3.27
N SER A 49 25.35 -19.27 -4.53
CA SER A 49 24.14 -18.82 -5.20
C SER A 49 22.88 -19.43 -4.57
N ALA A 50 22.90 -20.73 -4.29
CA ALA A 50 21.80 -21.42 -3.63
C ALA A 50 21.53 -20.84 -2.23
N ASP A 51 22.56 -20.63 -1.42
CA ASP A 51 22.43 -20.04 -0.08
C ASP A 51 21.88 -18.61 -0.14
N ALA A 52 22.34 -17.81 -1.11
CA ALA A 52 21.82 -16.46 -1.33
C ALA A 52 20.33 -16.48 -1.73
N VAL A 53 19.92 -17.42 -2.59
CA VAL A 53 18.51 -17.60 -2.98
C VAL A 53 17.67 -18.06 -1.79
N ILE A 54 18.15 -19.04 -1.01
CA ILE A 54 17.45 -19.54 0.18
C ILE A 54 17.26 -18.44 1.20
N ALA A 55 18.30 -17.65 1.50
CA ALA A 55 18.21 -16.51 2.43
C ALA A 55 17.19 -15.47 1.94
N ARG A 56 17.19 -15.16 0.65
CA ARG A 56 16.22 -14.23 0.05
C ARG A 56 14.79 -14.75 0.13
N MET A 57 14.58 -16.04 -0.16
CA MET A 57 13.26 -16.67 -0.06
C MET A 57 12.80 -16.74 1.40
N GLY A 58 13.70 -17.03 2.34
CA GLY A 58 13.42 -16.99 3.78
C GLY A 58 12.93 -15.62 4.24
N ASN A 59 13.63 -14.56 3.86
CA ASN A 59 13.20 -13.19 4.17
C ASN A 59 11.85 -12.84 3.53
N HIS A 60 11.61 -13.28 2.29
CA HIS A 60 10.34 -13.02 1.62
C HIS A 60 9.18 -13.78 2.27
N ILE A 61 9.38 -15.04 2.66
CA ILE A 61 8.39 -15.84 3.39
C ILE A 61 8.07 -15.20 4.73
N GLN A 62 9.08 -14.80 5.51
CA GLN A 62 8.86 -14.09 6.78
C GLN A 62 8.10 -12.79 6.61
N HIS A 63 8.39 -12.03 5.54
CA HIS A 63 7.65 -10.81 5.23
C HIS A 63 6.18 -11.11 4.89
N LEU A 64 5.92 -12.14 4.09
CA LEU A 64 4.56 -12.57 3.74
C LEU A 64 3.79 -13.08 4.96
N GLU A 65 4.44 -13.83 5.86
CA GLU A 65 3.84 -14.29 7.11
C GLU A 65 3.46 -13.11 8.01
N ASN A 66 4.32 -12.09 8.09
CA ASN A 66 4.01 -10.86 8.82
C ASN A 66 2.84 -10.10 8.19
N LEU A 67 2.83 -9.95 6.87
CA LEU A 67 1.71 -9.30 6.16
C LEU A 67 0.40 -10.06 6.33
N LEU A 68 0.44 -11.39 6.28
CA LEU A 68 -0.72 -12.24 6.51
C LEU A 68 -1.25 -12.05 7.93
N ARG A 69 -0.36 -12.11 8.92
CA ARG A 69 -0.73 -11.87 10.32
C ARG A 69 -1.33 -10.49 10.55
N GLN A 70 -0.76 -9.46 9.92
CA GLN A 70 -1.33 -8.10 9.96
C GLN A 70 -2.70 -8.02 9.30
N ALA A 71 -2.91 -8.71 8.19
CA ALA A 71 -4.20 -8.77 7.52
C ALA A 71 -5.26 -9.45 8.41
N ASP A 72 -4.91 -10.56 9.05
CA ASP A 72 -5.79 -11.29 9.97
C ASP A 72 -6.15 -10.44 11.19
N GLU A 73 -5.19 -9.76 11.80
CA GLU A 73 -5.46 -8.85 12.92
C GLU A 73 -6.41 -7.71 12.52
N ARG A 74 -6.24 -7.15 11.32
CA ARG A 74 -7.15 -6.12 10.81
C ARG A 74 -8.53 -6.67 10.52
N ASN A 75 -8.62 -7.89 9.99
CA ASN A 75 -9.90 -8.53 9.73
C ASN A 75 -10.67 -8.78 11.03
N VAL A 76 -10.03 -9.32 12.06
CA VAL A 76 -10.64 -9.52 13.39
C VAL A 76 -11.14 -8.19 13.99
N ARG A 77 -10.39 -7.10 13.86
CA ARG A 77 -10.83 -5.76 14.31
C ARG A 77 -12.06 -5.27 13.54
N LEU A 78 -12.08 -5.47 12.22
CA LEU A 78 -13.22 -5.10 11.39
C LEU A 78 -14.46 -5.96 11.70
N GLU A 79 -14.30 -7.27 11.87
CA GLU A 79 -15.39 -8.16 12.26
C GLU A 79 -15.98 -7.78 13.62
N THR A 80 -15.11 -7.44 14.59
CA THR A 80 -15.54 -6.95 15.91
C THR A 80 -16.36 -5.67 15.74
N GLY A 81 -15.87 -4.69 14.99
CA GLY A 81 -16.60 -3.45 14.71
C GLY A 81 -17.95 -3.71 14.02
N ILE A 82 -18.00 -4.58 13.00
CA ILE A 82 -19.25 -4.97 12.34
C ILE A 82 -20.23 -5.61 13.32
N SER A 83 -19.74 -6.46 14.24
CA SER A 83 -20.59 -7.11 15.24
C SER A 83 -21.20 -6.09 16.21
N GLU A 84 -20.43 -5.09 16.63
CA GLU A 84 -20.89 -4.00 17.49
C GLU A 84 -21.93 -3.12 16.78
N TYR A 85 -21.68 -2.74 15.52
CA TYR A 85 -22.64 -1.98 14.72
C TYR A 85 -23.94 -2.76 14.50
N LYS A 86 -23.86 -4.07 14.23
CA LYS A 86 -25.04 -4.93 14.10
C LYS A 86 -25.82 -4.98 15.41
N ARG A 87 -25.14 -5.05 16.55
CA ARG A 87 -25.78 -5.04 17.87
C ARG A 87 -26.51 -3.72 18.13
N LEU A 88 -25.85 -2.59 17.91
CA LEU A 88 -26.45 -1.27 18.07
C LEU A 88 -27.63 -1.05 17.11
N ALA A 89 -27.51 -1.51 15.87
CA ALA A 89 -28.60 -1.46 14.90
C ALA A 89 -29.82 -2.28 15.38
N GLY A 90 -29.60 -3.47 15.93
CA GLY A 90 -30.67 -4.28 16.53
C GLY A 90 -31.33 -3.58 17.73
N GLU A 91 -30.54 -3.01 18.64
CA GLU A 91 -31.07 -2.23 19.79
C GLU A 91 -31.93 -1.03 19.33
N MET A 92 -31.48 -0.31 18.29
CA MET A 92 -32.26 0.78 17.68
C MET A 92 -33.54 0.30 17.00
N GLU A 93 -33.47 -0.82 16.28
CA GLU A 93 -34.64 -1.42 15.63
C GLU A 93 -35.68 -1.86 16.68
N GLU A 94 -35.27 -2.52 17.75
CA GLU A 94 -36.14 -2.90 18.88
C GLU A 94 -36.79 -1.67 19.53
N ARG A 95 -36.02 -0.61 19.79
CA ARG A 95 -36.54 0.64 20.34
C ARG A 95 -37.55 1.28 19.39
N SER A 96 -37.27 1.26 18.08
CA SER A 96 -38.18 1.79 17.06
C SER A 96 -39.49 0.98 16.98
N ALA A 97 -39.40 -0.35 17.08
CA ALA A 97 -40.55 -1.24 17.09
C ALA A 97 -41.39 -1.05 18.35
N ALA A 98 -40.77 -0.87 19.51
CA ALA A 98 -41.46 -0.57 20.77
C ALA A 98 -42.20 0.77 20.70
N LEU A 99 -41.53 1.84 20.25
CA LEU A 99 -42.16 3.16 20.06
C LEU A 99 -43.32 3.11 19.07
N ASN A 100 -43.18 2.36 17.97
CA ASN A 100 -44.24 2.23 16.98
C ASN A 100 -45.45 1.43 17.53
N ARG A 101 -45.20 0.41 18.36
CA ARG A 101 -46.28 -0.29 19.08
C ARG A 101 -47.02 0.66 20.03
N GLU A 102 -46.28 1.42 20.84
CA GLU A 102 -46.87 2.40 21.76
C GLU A 102 -47.69 3.47 21.01
N LEU A 103 -47.16 4.02 19.90
CA LEU A 103 -47.90 4.95 19.05
C LEU A 103 -49.16 4.30 18.45
N SER A 104 -49.10 3.03 18.06
CA SER A 104 -50.26 2.30 17.54
C SER A 104 -51.31 2.06 18.62
N GLU A 105 -50.90 1.79 19.86
CA GLU A 105 -51.77 1.60 21.02
C GLU A 105 -52.41 2.92 21.44
N ALA A 106 -51.63 4.00 21.55
CA ALA A 106 -52.13 5.34 21.80
C ALA A 106 -53.15 5.78 20.74
N ARG A 107 -52.87 5.51 19.45
CA ARG A 107 -53.84 5.75 18.36
C ARG A 107 -55.13 4.97 18.54
N LYS A 108 -55.06 3.69 18.94
CA LYS A 108 -56.26 2.87 19.20
C LYS A 108 -57.07 3.42 20.38
N MET A 109 -56.42 3.80 21.48
CA MET A 109 -57.10 4.38 22.64
C MET A 109 -57.80 5.71 22.30
N ILE A 110 -57.15 6.58 21.51
CA ILE A 110 -57.76 7.83 21.04
C ILE A 110 -58.98 7.54 20.17
N ALA A 111 -58.90 6.57 19.25
CA ALA A 111 -60.01 6.18 18.40
C ALA A 111 -61.18 5.60 19.20
N GLU A 112 -60.89 4.78 20.22
CA GLU A 112 -61.90 4.23 21.13
C GLU A 112 -62.59 5.36 21.93
N LEU A 113 -61.82 6.30 22.50
CA LEU A 113 -62.37 7.44 23.23
C LEU A 113 -63.23 8.35 22.32
N ALA A 114 -62.80 8.55 21.07
CA ALA A 114 -63.56 9.29 20.07
C ALA A 114 -64.86 8.57 19.65
N ALA A 115 -64.85 7.23 19.59
CA ALA A 115 -66.05 6.43 19.32
C ALA A 115 -67.08 6.53 20.46
N TYR A 116 -66.64 6.67 21.71
CA TYR A 116 -67.54 6.98 22.83
C TYR A 116 -68.00 8.45 22.84
N GLN A 117 -67.25 9.37 22.22
CA GLN A 117 -67.55 10.81 22.15
C GLN A 117 -68.36 11.23 20.90
N SER A 118 -68.59 10.33 19.93
CA SER A 118 -69.36 10.67 18.73
C SER A 118 -70.87 10.70 19.01
N VAL A 119 -71.34 11.83 19.54
CA VAL A 119 -72.72 12.30 19.35
C VAL A 119 -72.84 12.82 17.91
N PRO A 120 -73.85 12.41 17.12
CA PRO A 120 -73.94 12.80 15.71
C PRO A 120 -74.32 14.27 15.61
N LEU A 121 -73.36 15.14 15.29
CA LEU A 121 -73.64 16.51 14.91
C LEU A 121 -73.70 16.61 13.37
N VAL A 122 -74.91 16.92 12.92
CA VAL A 122 -75.42 17.30 11.58
C VAL A 122 -74.36 17.85 10.61
N PRO A 123 -74.40 17.49 9.30
CA PRO A 123 -73.49 18.06 8.30
C PRO A 123 -73.89 19.50 7.97
N GLN A 124 -72.96 20.45 8.13
CA GLN A 124 -73.09 21.77 7.53
C GLN A 124 -72.15 21.95 6.34
N GLN A 125 -72.70 22.66 5.35
CA GLN A 125 -72.26 22.88 3.99
C GLN A 125 -70.92 23.62 3.84
N PRO A 126 -70.28 23.58 2.65
CA PRO A 126 -69.01 24.25 2.41
C PRO A 126 -69.18 25.77 2.33
N VAL A 127 -68.55 26.50 3.26
CA VAL A 127 -68.33 27.94 3.13
C VAL A 127 -66.89 28.19 2.65
N MET A 128 -66.79 29.11 1.69
CA MET A 128 -65.59 29.58 1.03
C MET A 128 -64.53 30.10 2.03
N PRO A 129 -63.22 30.06 1.70
CA PRO A 129 -62.16 30.44 2.63
C PRO A 129 -62.02 31.96 2.66
N MET A 130 -62.28 32.55 3.83
CA MET A 130 -61.76 33.87 4.17
C MET A 130 -61.04 33.79 5.51
N THR A 131 -59.77 34.23 5.46
CA THR A 131 -58.97 34.78 6.57
C THR A 131 -58.70 33.89 7.79
N SER A 132 -57.49 33.34 7.84
CA SER A 132 -56.53 33.63 8.92
C SER A 132 -55.24 32.87 8.60
N ALA A 133 -54.31 33.56 7.94
CA ALA A 133 -52.93 33.14 8.01
C ALA A 133 -52.53 33.21 9.49
N THR A 134 -52.41 32.05 10.13
CA THR A 134 -51.54 31.89 11.29
C THR A 134 -50.26 32.66 10.99
N PRO A 135 -49.82 33.60 11.84
CA PRO A 135 -48.51 34.19 11.63
C PRO A 135 -47.53 33.02 11.67
N MET A 136 -46.94 32.68 10.53
CA MET A 136 -45.60 32.15 10.58
C MET A 136 -44.85 33.17 11.41
N GLN A 137 -44.53 32.82 12.65
CA GLN A 137 -43.59 33.53 13.48
C GLN A 137 -42.34 33.66 12.60
N ARG A 138 -42.19 34.80 11.94
CA ARG A 138 -40.98 35.10 11.19
C ARG A 138 -39.94 35.22 12.27
N VAL A 139 -39.20 34.14 12.49
CA VAL A 139 -38.04 34.14 13.37
C VAL A 139 -37.12 35.17 12.74
N ASP A 140 -37.02 36.34 13.36
CA ASP A 140 -36.19 37.41 12.86
C ASP A 140 -34.76 36.88 12.78
N ALA A 141 -34.02 37.27 11.74
CA ALA A 141 -32.62 36.87 11.58
C ALA A 141 -31.77 37.20 12.84
N GLN A 142 -32.24 38.16 13.64
CA GLN A 142 -31.67 38.58 14.91
C GLN A 142 -31.89 37.55 16.03
N ASP A 143 -33.05 36.89 16.11
CA ASP A 143 -33.30 35.79 17.06
C ASP A 143 -32.44 34.57 16.72
N PHE A 144 -32.29 34.27 15.43
CA PHE A 144 -31.42 33.18 14.99
C PHE A 144 -29.95 33.46 15.29
N ALA A 145 -29.49 34.70 15.08
CA ALA A 145 -28.14 35.13 15.43
C ALA A 145 -27.89 35.08 16.95
N ALA A 146 -28.88 35.45 17.76
CA ALA A 146 -28.79 35.38 19.21
C ALA A 146 -28.71 33.93 19.71
N VAL A 147 -29.52 33.02 19.15
CA VAL A 147 -29.46 31.58 19.48
C VAL A 147 -28.13 30.97 19.05
N LEU A 148 -27.62 31.33 17.86
CA LEU A 148 -26.33 30.85 17.37
C LEU A 148 -25.18 31.36 18.24
N GLN A 149 -25.19 32.64 18.64
CA GLN A 149 -24.22 33.19 19.59
C GLN A 149 -24.31 32.54 20.97
N ASN A 150 -25.52 32.21 21.44
CA ASN A 150 -25.68 31.49 22.71
C ASN A 150 -25.15 30.05 22.61
N SER A 151 -25.28 29.39 21.46
CA SER A 151 -24.67 28.09 21.21
C SER A 151 -23.16 28.19 21.18
N MET A 152 -22.59 29.16 20.44
CA MET A 152 -21.14 29.38 20.36
C MET A 152 -20.52 29.81 21.70
N ASN A 153 -21.19 30.61 22.52
CA ASN A 153 -20.70 30.99 23.85
C ASN A 153 -20.86 29.85 24.87
N ARG A 154 -21.84 28.95 24.68
CA ARG A 154 -22.02 27.77 25.54
C ARG A 154 -21.09 26.62 25.13
N GLU A 155 -20.61 26.63 23.90
CA GLU A 155 -19.70 25.65 23.32
C GLU A 155 -18.41 26.34 22.86
N GLU A 156 -17.49 26.70 23.77
CA GLU A 156 -16.01 26.67 23.57
C GLU A 156 -15.30 26.87 24.94
N PRO A 157 -14.14 26.24 25.25
CA PRO A 157 -13.23 25.44 24.43
C PRO A 157 -12.74 24.14 25.13
N ALA A 158 -13.62 23.31 25.70
CA ALA A 158 -13.15 22.08 26.37
C ALA A 158 -12.98 20.89 25.40
N ILE A 159 -13.90 20.73 24.45
CA ILE A 159 -13.98 19.53 23.61
C ILE A 159 -12.97 19.58 22.44
N ASN A 160 -12.71 20.78 21.90
CA ASN A 160 -11.82 20.96 20.75
C ASN A 160 -10.33 20.85 21.15
N ALA A 161 -9.92 21.39 22.31
CA ALA A 161 -8.54 21.32 22.77
C ALA A 161 -8.09 19.88 23.09
N GLN A 162 -8.97 19.06 23.68
CA GLN A 162 -8.67 17.66 24.04
C GLN A 162 -8.78 16.68 22.85
N GLN A 163 -9.67 16.93 21.90
CA GLN A 163 -9.73 16.16 20.66
C GLN A 163 -8.60 16.54 19.69
N ALA A 164 -8.23 17.82 19.61
CA ALA A 164 -7.10 18.26 18.80
C ALA A 164 -5.75 17.82 19.39
N THR A 165 -5.57 17.83 20.71
CA THR A 165 -4.36 17.25 21.34
C THR A 165 -4.33 15.74 21.23
N GLY A 166 -5.47 15.03 21.36
CA GLY A 166 -5.53 13.58 21.15
C GLY A 166 -5.19 13.16 19.70
N LEU A 167 -5.66 13.92 18.72
CA LEU A 167 -5.39 13.68 17.30
C LEU A 167 -3.95 14.07 16.91
N ALA A 168 -3.41 15.17 17.48
CA ALA A 168 -2.02 15.57 17.28
C ALA A 168 -1.02 14.60 17.94
N VAL A 169 -1.31 14.12 19.17
CA VAL A 169 -0.47 13.12 19.86
C VAL A 169 -0.47 11.77 19.12
N ALA A 170 -1.59 11.40 18.49
CA ALA A 170 -1.66 10.19 17.64
C ALA A 170 -0.93 10.34 16.30
N MET A 171 -0.82 11.57 15.77
CA MET A 171 -0.08 11.85 14.53
C MET A 171 1.42 12.08 14.73
N THR A 172 1.85 12.53 15.92
CA THR A 172 3.27 12.74 16.23
C THR A 172 3.98 11.48 16.74
N LYS A 173 3.26 10.44 17.19
CA LYS A 173 3.86 9.13 17.51
C LYS A 173 4.13 8.30 16.25
N ARG A 174 5.11 8.75 15.47
CA ARG A 174 5.93 7.92 14.58
C ARG A 174 7.09 7.33 15.42
N PRO A 175 7.52 6.08 15.21
CA PRO A 175 8.51 5.44 16.08
C PRO A 175 9.90 6.08 15.86
N GLU A 176 10.23 7.06 16.69
CA GLU A 176 11.59 7.63 16.87
C GLU A 176 12.28 6.95 18.08
N GLU A 177 12.04 5.65 18.29
CA GLU A 177 12.74 4.87 19.31
C GLU A 177 13.55 3.80 18.58
N LEU A 178 14.77 4.17 18.16
CA LEU A 178 15.90 3.28 17.80
C LEU A 178 17.15 4.05 17.35
N ALA A 179 17.10 5.38 17.22
CA ALA A 179 18.25 6.20 16.88
C ALA A 179 18.80 6.92 18.11
N GLU A 180 19.54 6.18 18.96
CA GLU A 180 20.62 6.71 19.82
C GLU A 180 21.13 5.57 20.71
N VAL A 181 22.21 4.89 20.29
CA VAL A 181 23.46 4.71 21.07
C VAL A 181 24.52 4.14 20.11
N HIS A 182 25.49 4.98 19.70
CA HIS A 182 26.93 4.70 19.79
C HIS A 182 27.68 5.76 18.97
N ASP A 183 28.00 6.85 19.67
CA ASP A 183 29.11 7.73 19.34
C ASP A 183 30.37 7.14 19.99
N SER A 184 31.40 6.88 19.18
CA SER A 184 32.79 6.64 19.57
C SER A 184 33.68 6.73 18.32
N ALA A 185 34.23 7.90 18.08
CA ALA A 185 35.37 8.14 17.17
C ALA A 185 36.69 7.64 17.80
N PRO A 186 37.89 7.77 17.18
CA PRO A 186 38.27 7.80 15.75
C PRO A 186 39.46 6.84 15.45
N GLN A 187 39.51 6.13 14.30
CA GLN A 187 40.77 5.54 13.83
C GLN A 187 40.97 5.64 12.31
N GLU A 188 41.90 6.53 11.97
CA GLU A 188 43.02 6.39 11.03
C GLU A 188 42.79 5.78 9.64
N ILE A 189 42.92 6.68 8.67
CA ILE A 189 43.18 6.47 7.25
C ILE A 189 44.59 5.86 7.09
N PRO A 190 44.78 4.92 6.16
CA PRO A 190 45.91 5.09 5.24
C PRO A 190 45.42 5.20 3.79
N GLU A 191 45.80 6.32 3.18
CA GLU A 191 45.81 6.57 1.75
C GLU A 191 46.96 5.77 1.13
N ASP A 192 46.66 5.09 0.02
CA ASP A 192 47.41 5.10 -1.24
C ASP A 192 47.37 3.72 -1.92
N GLU A 193 46.68 3.65 -3.06
CA GLU A 193 47.33 3.38 -4.35
C GLU A 193 46.31 3.59 -5.48
N GLU A 194 46.66 4.52 -6.38
CA GLU A 194 45.93 4.81 -7.60
C GLU A 194 45.93 3.58 -8.53
N GLU A 195 44.75 3.03 -8.83
CA GLU A 195 44.57 2.27 -10.07
C GLU A 195 43.34 2.77 -10.82
N LYS A 196 43.64 3.38 -11.96
CA LYS A 196 42.77 3.86 -13.02
C LYS A 196 41.75 2.79 -13.42
N VAL A 197 40.48 2.97 -13.06
CA VAL A 197 39.37 2.19 -13.63
C VAL A 197 38.23 3.11 -14.05
N GLU A 198 37.81 2.92 -15.31
CA GLU A 198 36.78 3.61 -16.06
C GLU A 198 35.41 3.70 -15.34
N PRO A 199 34.58 4.70 -15.66
CA PRO A 199 33.32 4.95 -14.96
C PRO A 199 32.35 3.75 -15.06
N PRO A 200 31.77 3.28 -13.94
CA PRO A 200 30.80 2.19 -13.97
C PRO A 200 29.55 2.65 -14.71
N GLN A 201 29.23 1.90 -15.76
CA GLN A 201 28.02 2.06 -16.56
C GLN A 201 26.78 1.99 -15.67
N LYS A 202 25.87 2.94 -15.91
CA LYS A 202 24.51 3.02 -15.40
C LYS A 202 23.81 1.66 -15.47
N SER A 203 23.55 1.06 -14.32
CA SER A 203 22.47 0.08 -14.19
C SER A 203 21.17 0.85 -13.93
N GLU A 204 20.51 1.28 -15.00
CA GLU A 204 19.08 1.61 -14.94
C GLU A 204 18.32 0.30 -14.68
N PRO A 205 17.57 0.15 -13.57
CA PRO A 205 16.55 -0.86 -13.55
C PRO A 205 15.42 -0.35 -14.45
N GLU A 206 15.33 -0.87 -15.67
CA GLU A 206 14.13 -0.82 -16.50
C GLU A 206 12.98 -1.52 -15.75
N LYS A 207 12.43 -0.86 -14.73
CA LYS A 207 11.12 -1.16 -14.21
C LYS A 207 10.17 -0.75 -15.32
N ALA A 208 9.64 -1.75 -16.03
CA ALA A 208 8.53 -1.57 -16.96
C ALA A 208 7.57 -0.54 -16.35
N ILE A 209 7.58 0.66 -16.92
CA ILE A 209 6.78 1.77 -16.45
C ILE A 209 5.34 1.27 -16.59
N SER A 210 4.67 1.03 -15.46
CA SER A 210 3.25 0.67 -15.49
C SER A 210 2.55 1.63 -16.46
N PRO A 211 1.71 1.14 -17.38
CA PRO A 211 1.11 1.98 -18.43
C PRO A 211 0.43 3.23 -17.84
N ASN A 212 -0.09 3.13 -16.62
CA ASN A 212 -0.66 4.26 -15.87
C ASN A 212 0.41 5.26 -15.42
N ALA A 213 1.59 4.81 -14.98
CA ALA A 213 2.73 5.66 -14.63
C ALA A 213 3.29 6.43 -15.84
N ALA A 214 3.33 5.81 -17.03
CA ALA A 214 3.73 6.47 -18.26
C ALA A 214 2.71 7.56 -18.65
N LYS A 215 1.41 7.23 -18.58
CA LYS A 215 0.31 8.16 -18.82
C LYS A 215 0.33 9.34 -17.84
N ALA A 216 0.56 9.11 -16.55
CA ALA A 216 0.68 10.18 -15.57
C ALA A 216 1.89 11.07 -15.78
N LYS A 217 3.05 10.49 -16.10
CA LYS A 217 4.25 11.28 -16.45
C LYS A 217 3.98 12.19 -17.65
N ALA A 218 3.26 11.71 -18.66
CA ALA A 218 2.87 12.51 -19.81
C ALA A 218 1.92 13.67 -19.44
N LEU A 219 0.92 13.41 -18.59
CA LEU A 219 -0.05 14.42 -18.12
C LEU A 219 0.60 15.48 -17.22
N LEU A 220 1.49 15.08 -16.31
CA LEU A 220 2.24 16.02 -15.47
C LEU A 220 3.15 16.91 -16.32
N ARG A 221 3.77 16.34 -17.37
CA ARG A 221 4.63 17.10 -18.30
C ARG A 221 3.84 18.06 -19.18
N SER A 222 2.59 17.74 -19.51
CA SER A 222 1.69 18.65 -20.24
C SER A 222 1.03 19.71 -19.34
N GLY A 223 1.38 19.76 -18.05
CA GLY A 223 0.97 20.82 -17.13
C GLY A 223 -0.36 20.57 -16.42
N TYR A 224 -0.89 19.35 -16.47
CA TYR A 224 -2.11 18.99 -15.73
C TYR A 224 -1.86 18.97 -14.22
N SER A 225 -2.93 19.24 -13.45
CA SER A 225 -2.89 19.22 -11.98
C SER A 225 -2.67 17.78 -11.45
N ILE A 226 -2.23 17.69 -10.20
CA ILE A 226 -1.98 16.40 -9.53
C ILE A 226 -3.30 15.64 -9.38
N GLU A 227 -4.38 16.36 -9.11
CA GLU A 227 -5.74 15.86 -8.90
C GLU A 227 -6.35 15.32 -10.20
N ASP A 228 -6.21 16.06 -11.30
CA ASP A 228 -6.73 15.63 -12.61
C ASP A 228 -5.96 14.43 -13.15
N THR A 229 -4.63 14.44 -12.95
CA THR A 229 -3.78 13.30 -13.34
C THR A 229 -4.11 12.05 -12.52
N ALA A 230 -4.35 12.19 -11.22
CA ALA A 230 -4.75 11.10 -10.35
C ALA A 230 -6.09 10.48 -10.78
N ARG A 231 -7.06 11.34 -11.14
CA ARG A 231 -8.38 10.91 -11.63
C ARG A 231 -8.30 10.20 -12.99
N GLU A 232 -7.47 10.70 -13.89
CA GLU A 232 -7.33 10.19 -15.27
C GLU A 232 -6.50 8.91 -15.38
N THR A 233 -5.66 8.63 -14.37
CA THR A 233 -4.76 7.46 -14.33
C THR A 233 -5.16 6.45 -13.27
N GLY A 234 -6.12 6.79 -12.41
CA GLY A 234 -6.53 5.97 -11.26
C GLY A 234 -5.45 5.84 -10.17
N MET A 235 -4.37 6.61 -10.26
CA MET A 235 -3.30 6.61 -9.26
C MET A 235 -3.61 7.61 -8.16
N GLY A 236 -3.40 7.22 -6.90
CA GLY A 236 -3.63 8.10 -5.76
C GLY A 236 -2.78 9.38 -5.82
N ARG A 237 -3.29 10.47 -5.24
CA ARG A 237 -2.63 11.79 -5.20
C ARG A 237 -1.15 11.71 -4.80
N GLY A 238 -0.83 10.92 -3.78
CA GLY A 238 0.56 10.73 -3.32
C GLY A 238 1.47 9.98 -4.31
N ALA A 239 0.92 9.08 -5.14
CA ALA A 239 1.69 8.42 -6.19
C ALA A 239 2.02 9.37 -7.35
N ILE A 240 1.09 10.26 -7.69
CA ILE A 240 1.31 11.31 -8.69
C ILE A 240 2.32 12.35 -8.20
N GLU A 241 2.25 12.72 -6.92
CA GLU A 241 3.19 13.65 -6.29
C GLU A 241 4.61 13.10 -6.28
N LEU A 242 4.77 11.81 -5.95
CA LEU A 242 6.06 11.11 -6.06
C LEU A 242 6.57 11.10 -7.51
N LEU A 243 5.72 10.81 -8.49
CA LEU A 243 6.11 10.84 -9.91
C LEU A 243 6.55 12.24 -10.36
N ARG A 244 5.91 13.29 -9.83
CA ARG A 244 6.28 14.68 -10.10
C ARG A 244 7.65 15.01 -9.50
N GLU A 245 7.91 14.57 -8.27
CA GLU A 245 9.19 14.81 -7.58
C GLU A 245 10.34 14.05 -8.24
N MET A 246 10.11 12.78 -8.61
CA MET A 246 11.08 12.00 -9.38
C MET A 246 11.38 12.66 -10.73
N ASN A 247 10.34 13.10 -11.46
CA ASN A 247 10.56 13.78 -12.73
C ASN A 247 11.32 15.10 -12.57
N LYS A 248 11.09 15.85 -11.49
CA LYS A 248 11.84 17.07 -11.19
C LYS A 248 13.32 16.80 -10.90
N ARG A 249 13.63 15.67 -10.24
CA ARG A 249 15.01 15.21 -9.98
C ARG A 249 15.69 14.67 -11.23
N ASP A 250 14.96 14.01 -12.12
CA ASP A 250 15.48 13.48 -13.39
C ASP A 250 15.86 14.59 -14.41
N LEU A 251 15.38 15.83 -14.21
CA LEU A 251 15.65 16.98 -15.08
C LEU A 251 16.76 17.91 -14.56
N GLN A 252 17.37 17.62 -13.41
CA GLN A 252 18.54 18.35 -12.86
C GLN A 252 19.82 17.55 -13.08
#